data_AF-A0A955KFY7-F1
#
_entry.id   AF-A0A955KFY7-F1
#
_cell.length_a   1.000
_cell.length_b   1.000
_cell.length_c   1.000
_cell.angle_alpha   90.00
_cell.angle_beta   90.00
_cell.angle_gamma   90.00
#
_symmetry.space_group_name_H-M   'P 1'
#
loop_
_entity.id
_entity.type
_entity.pdbx_description
1 polymer ?
#
loop_
_entity_poly.entity_id
_entity_poly.type
_entity_poly.pdbx_seq_one_letter_code
_entity_poly.pdbx_strand_id
1 'polypeptide(L)' 'MPPSGFSKPVVKGALQFIGGCYRDLLQEVREGKHPSFEAAIEFELKQIERVLERIHINEKGELVDRKEQGQLLLPE' A
#
# COMPACT_ATOMS: atom_id res chain seq x y z
N MET A 1 9.45 -20.00 11.12
CA MET A 1 9.00 -19.73 9.74
C MET A 1 8.00 -18.59 9.79
N PRO A 2 8.04 -17.60 8.89
CA PRO A 2 6.95 -16.65 8.81
C PRO A 2 5.67 -17.41 8.40
N PRO A 3 4.49 -17.07 8.95
CA PRO A 3 3.24 -17.69 8.58
C PRO A 3 3.01 -17.57 7.07
N SER A 4 2.42 -18.63 6.50
CA SER A 4 2.15 -18.82 5.07
C SER A 4 1.43 -17.61 4.45
N GLY A 5 2.15 -16.81 3.66
CA GLY A 5 1.60 -15.66 2.94
C GLY A 5 2.66 -14.59 2.59
N PHE A 6 3.72 -14.47 3.37
CA PHE A 6 4.77 -13.46 3.16
C PHE A 6 6.02 -14.07 2.54
N SER A 7 6.02 -14.21 1.21
CA SER A 7 7.22 -14.58 0.47
C SER A 7 8.28 -13.46 0.58
N LYS A 8 9.58 -13.80 0.47
CA LYS A 8 10.66 -12.80 0.48
C LYS A 8 10.44 -11.67 -0.54
N PRO A 9 9.98 -11.93 -1.78
CA PRO A 9 9.62 -10.88 -2.73
C PRO A 9 8.50 -9.97 -2.23
N VAL A 10 7.43 -10.52 -1.66
CA VAL A 10 6.29 -9.75 -1.12
C VAL A 10 6.75 -8.83 0.01
N VAL A 11 7.56 -9.32 0.94
CA VAL A 11 8.10 -8.50 2.04
C VAL A 11 8.99 -7.37 1.50
N LYS A 12 9.82 -7.64 0.48
CA LYS A 12 10.65 -6.61 -0.15
C LYS A 12 9.80 -5.54 -0.85
N GLY A 13 8.76 -5.95 -1.58
CA GLY A 13 7.83 -5.02 -2.24
C GLY A 13 7.11 -4.14 -1.23
N ALA A 14 6.59 -4.73 -0.15
CA ALA A 14 5.96 -3.98 0.94
C ALA A 14 6.92 -2.97 1.58
N LEU A 15 8.18 -3.36 1.82
CA LEU A 15 9.20 -2.44 2.36
C LEU A 15 9.50 -1.27 1.42
N GLN A 16 9.59 -1.52 0.10
CA GLN A 16 9.79 -0.47 -0.89
C GLN A 16 8.62 0.51 -0.93
N PHE A 17 7.40 0.00 -0.89
CA PHE A 17 6.16 0.80 -0.86
C PHE A 17 6.11 1.69 0.38
N ILE A 18 6.23 1.11 1.59
CA ILE A 18 6.22 1.85 2.86
C ILE A 18 7.36 2.88 2.90
N GLY A 19 8.55 2.51 2.38
CA GLY A 19 9.68 3.43 2.28
C GLY A 19 9.43 4.61 1.33
N GLY A 20 8.59 4.44 0.30
CA GLY A 20 8.12 5.51 -0.58
C GLY A 20 7.23 6.49 0.17
N CYS A 21 6.13 5.99 0.75
CA CYS A 21 5.21 6.74 1.61
C CYS A 21 5.95 7.58 2.66
N TYR A 22 6.94 6.98 3.33
CA TYR A 22 7.74 7.69 4.33
C TYR A 22 8.53 8.88 3.76
N ARG A 23 9.15 8.72 2.58
CA ARG A 23 9.92 9.80 1.95
C ARG A 23 9.01 10.94 1.49
N ASP A 24 7.84 10.60 0.96
CA ASP A 24 6.85 11.57 0.52
C ASP A 24 6.32 12.35 1.74
N LEU A 25 5.93 11.65 2.81
CA LEU A 25 5.53 12.26 4.08
C LEU A 25 6.60 13.20 4.64
N LEU A 26 7.87 12.77 4.65
CA LEU A 26 8.98 13.61 5.10
C LEU A 26 9.10 14.90 4.27
N GLN A 27 8.89 14.82 2.96
CA GLN A 27 8.90 15.98 2.09
C GLN A 27 7.73 16.91 2.40
N GLU A 28 6.52 16.38 2.54
CA GLU A 28 5.33 17.19 2.84
C GLU A 28 5.41 17.89 4.19
N VAL A 29 5.98 17.22 5.19
CA VAL A 29 6.25 17.80 6.51
C VAL A 29 7.27 18.93 6.41
N ARG A 30 8.34 18.77 5.63
CA ARG A 30 9.33 19.85 5.38
C ARG A 30 8.73 21.03 4.64
N GLU A 31 7.76 20.79 3.78
CA GLU A 31 7.01 21.80 3.03
C GLU A 31 5.91 22.48 3.86
N GLY A 32 5.67 22.03 5.10
CA GLY A 32 4.66 22.61 6.00
C GLY A 32 3.22 22.37 5.54
N LYS A 33 2.97 21.31 4.76
CA LYS A 33 1.62 20.97 4.24
C LYS A 33 0.66 20.46 5.30
N HIS A 34 1.17 20.11 6.49
CA HIS A 34 0.41 19.50 7.57
C HIS A 34 0.41 20.38 8.82
N PRO A 35 -0.69 20.42 9.58
CA PRO A 35 -0.82 21.28 10.77
C PRO A 35 0.04 20.81 11.95
N SER A 36 0.40 19.52 11.99
CA SER A 36 1.35 18.95 12.95
C SER A 36 1.95 17.66 12.39
N PHE A 37 3.00 17.15 13.05
CA PHE A 37 3.60 15.86 12.69
C PHE A 37 2.62 14.71 12.90
N GLU A 38 1.84 14.73 13.98
CA GLU A 38 0.82 13.72 14.29
C GLU A 38 -0.26 13.68 13.21
N ALA A 39 -0.76 14.84 12.78
CA ALA A 39 -1.75 14.93 11.72
C ALA A 39 -1.23 14.38 10.38
N ALA A 40 0.04 14.63 10.06
CA ALA A 40 0.70 14.12 8.86
C ALA A 40 0.82 12.59 8.90
N ILE A 41 1.25 12.03 10.04
CA ILE A 41 1.39 10.58 10.23
C ILE A 41 0.03 9.90 10.17
N GLU A 42 -0.99 10.43 10.84
CA GLU A 42 -2.36 9.88 10.79
C GLU A 42 -2.95 9.91 9.38
N PHE A 43 -2.70 10.99 8.63
CA PHE A 43 -3.11 11.09 7.24
C PHE A 43 -2.44 10.00 6.39
N GLU A 44 -1.12 9.87 6.49
CA GLU A 44 -0.37 8.89 5.69
C GLU A 44 -0.78 7.45 6.01
N LEU A 45 -0.98 7.12 7.30
CA LEU A 45 -1.46 5.80 7.71
C LEU A 45 -2.83 5.47 7.10
N LYS A 46 -3.77 6.43 7.08
CA LYS A 46 -5.08 6.25 6.42
C LYS A 46 -4.96 6.04 4.93
N GLN A 47 -4.01 6.69 4.27
CA GLN A 47 -3.77 6.51 2.84
C GLN A 47 -3.20 5.12 2.56
N ILE A 48 -2.21 4.68 3.35
CA ILE A 48 -1.67 3.33 3.28
C ILE A 48 -2.76 2.28 3.50
N GLU A 49 -3.60 2.44 4.53
CA GLU A 49 -4.72 1.55 4.83
C GLU A 49 -5.69 1.45 3.64
N ARG A 50 -6.12 2.59 3.07
CA ARG A 50 -7.01 2.62 1.89
C ARG A 50 -6.42 1.90 0.68
N VAL A 51 -5.11 2.01 0.47
CA VAL A 51 -4.45 1.29 -0.62
C VAL A 51 -4.44 -0.21 -0.27
N LEU A 52 -3.99 -0.60 0.92
CA LEU A 52 -3.93 -1.98 1.38
C LEU A 52 -5.29 -2.70 1.40
N GLU A 53 -6.39 -2.01 1.68
CA GLU A 53 -7.75 -2.57 1.58
C GLU A 53 -8.12 -2.95 0.14
N ARG A 54 -7.56 -2.25 -0.84
CA ARG A 54 -7.81 -2.45 -2.27
C ARG A 54 -6.88 -3.48 -2.89
N ILE A 55 -5.67 -3.63 -2.38
CA ILE A 55 -4.72 -4.63 -2.88
C ILE A 55 -4.93 -5.97 -2.19
N HIS A 56 -4.98 -7.05 -2.95
CA HIS A 56 -4.85 -8.40 -2.41
C HIS A 56 -3.72 -9.15 -3.10
N ILE A 57 -3.25 -10.23 -2.46
CA ILE A 57 -2.31 -11.16 -3.08
C ILE A 57 -3.13 -12.21 -3.83
N ASN A 58 -2.92 -12.36 -5.14
CA ASN A 58 -3.58 -13.40 -5.93
C ASN A 58 -2.94 -14.78 -5.70
N GLU A 59 -3.50 -15.85 -6.28
CA GLU A 59 -2.97 -17.22 -6.15
C GLU A 59 -1.51 -17.38 -6.64
N LYS A 60 -1.03 -16.44 -7.46
CA LYS A 60 0.35 -16.39 -7.99
C LYS A 60 1.32 -15.60 -7.10
N GLY A 61 0.84 -15.02 -6.00
CA GLY A 61 1.67 -14.22 -5.09
C GLY A 61 1.87 -12.77 -5.53
N GLU A 62 1.07 -12.28 -6.47
CA GLU A 62 1.16 -10.92 -7.02
C GLU A 62 0.17 -9.99 -6.32
N LEU A 63 0.57 -8.72 -6.12
CA LEU A 63 -0.31 -7.67 -5.61
C LEU A 63 -1.22 -7.18 -6.73
N VAL A 64 -2.54 -7.35 -6.60
CA VAL A 64 -3.55 -6.94 -7.59
C VAL A 64 -4.64 -6.08 -6.94
N ASP A 65 -5.19 -5.10 -7.68
CA ASP A 65 -6.34 -4.30 -7.22
C ASP A 65 -7.61 -5.16 -7.31
N ARG A 66 -8.37 -5.22 -6.22
CA ARG A 66 -9.64 -5.95 -6.10
C ARG A 66 -10.67 -5.52 -7.16
N LYS A 67 -10.58 -4.31 -7.70
CA LYS A 67 -11.49 -3.82 -8.75
C LYS A 67 -11.24 -4.43 -10.13
N GLU A 68 -10.03 -4.88 -10.45
CA GLU A 68 -9.71 -5.42 -11.78
C GLU A 68 -10.20 -6.87 -11.97
N GLN A 69 -10.48 -7.61 -10.89
CA GLN A 69 -11.04 -8.97 -10.99
C GLN A 69 -12.53 -8.99 -11.43
N GLY A 70 -13.24 -7.87 -11.33
CA GLY A 70 -14.66 -7.77 -11.70
C GLY A 70 -14.93 -7.54 -13.20
N GLN A 71 -13.90 -7.33 -14.02
CA GLN A 71 -14.07 -6.99 -15.45
C GLN A 71 -13.71 -8.12 -16.43
N LEU A 72 -13.28 -9.29 -15.96
CA LEU A 72 -12.85 -10.39 -16.84
C LEU A 72 -13.92 -11.44 -17.18
N LEU A 73 -15.20 -11.20 -16.88
CA LEU A 73 -16.29 -12.15 -17.13
C LEU A 73 -17.52 -11.48 -17.75
N LEU A 74 -17.41 -11.01 -18.98
CA LEU A 74 -18.54 -10.89 -19.89
C LEU A 74 -18.09 -11.30 -21.30
N PRO A 75 -18.39 -12.52 -21.77
CA PRO A 75 -18.41 -12.81 -23.20
C PRO A 75 -19.66 -12.18 -23.82
N GLU A 76 -19.49 -11.55 -24.99
CA GLU A 76 -20.59 -11.12 -25.87
C GLU A 76 -21.43 -12.29 -26.39
#